data_AF-A0A4R5XES9-F1
#
_entry.id   AF-A0A4R5XES9-F1
#
_cell.length_a   1.000
_cell.length_b   1.000
_cell.length_c   1.000
_cell.angle_alpha   90.00
_cell.angle_beta   90.00
_cell.angle_gamma   90.00
#
_symmetry.space_group_name_H-M   'P 1'
#
loop_
_entity.id
_entity.type
_entity.pdbx_description
1 polymer ?
#
loop_
_entity_poly.entity_id
_entity_poly.type
_entity_poly.pdbx_seq_one_letter_code
_entity_poly.pdbx_strand_id
1 'polypeptide(L)'
;MKVVSQEELEGHAAATWRGALEGTAASLAVGVPGSYFLHRRWPYFRSLPIPIKVLGVVLLWGPALAIQAERRGVEYDRAHWSGAGVDHLEREHASNEARWHTLSTRQKVGDWASRHAYSLLFGCWTATMTGSWILISRANRAAPFAHRIVQARVYAQGITVAGFLGASLLTLSKREEMLKHVRSFIFLHRNHNFEDNFGLEGRRSFVDLSC
;
A
#
# COMPACT_ATOMS: atom_id res chain seq x y z
N MET A 1 -16.79 -9.31 -19.65
CA MET A 1 -15.48 -9.88 -19.28
C MET A 1 -15.13 -10.95 -20.29
N LYS A 2 -13.97 -10.86 -20.95
CA LYS A 2 -13.48 -11.95 -21.80
C LYS A 2 -13.08 -13.10 -20.86
N VAL A 3 -13.67 -14.28 -21.04
CA VAL A 3 -13.27 -15.46 -20.26
C VAL A 3 -11.90 -15.87 -20.79
N VAL A 4 -10.88 -15.85 -19.92
CA VAL A 4 -9.52 -16.23 -20.30
C VAL A 4 -9.52 -17.72 -20.65
N SER A 5 -8.91 -18.09 -21.76
CA SER A 5 -8.79 -19.49 -22.15
C SER A 5 -7.82 -20.21 -21.21
N GLN A 6 -8.03 -21.52 -20.98
CA GLN A 6 -7.11 -22.30 -20.13
C GLN A 6 -5.68 -22.31 -20.70
N GLU A 7 -5.55 -22.31 -22.02
CA GLU A 7 -4.26 -22.25 -22.72
C GLU A 7 -3.50 -20.94 -22.47
N GLU A 8 -4.19 -19.80 -22.46
CA GLU A 8 -3.58 -18.50 -22.10
C GLU A 8 -3.07 -18.48 -20.66
N LEU A 9 -3.80 -19.08 -19.72
CA LEU A 9 -3.39 -19.16 -18.31
C LEU A 9 -2.16 -20.03 -18.12
N GLU A 10 -2.11 -21.20 -18.78
CA GLU A 10 -0.95 -22.10 -18.72
C GLU A 10 0.28 -21.46 -19.37
N GLY A 11 0.12 -20.77 -20.50
CA GLY A 11 1.20 -20.04 -21.16
C GLY A 11 1.74 -18.90 -20.30
N HIS A 12 0.88 -18.11 -19.67
CA HIS A 12 1.28 -17.05 -18.75
C HIS A 12 1.97 -17.62 -17.50
N ALA A 13 1.44 -18.71 -16.94
CA ALA A 13 2.06 -19.40 -15.79
C ALA A 13 3.45 -19.93 -16.15
N ALA A 14 3.61 -20.54 -17.34
CA ALA A 14 4.90 -21.02 -17.81
C ALA A 14 5.91 -19.89 -18.00
N ALA A 15 5.50 -18.74 -18.56
CA ALA A 15 6.34 -17.56 -18.70
C ALA A 15 6.78 -17.00 -17.34
N THR A 16 5.84 -16.90 -16.40
CA THR A 16 6.10 -16.47 -15.01
C THR A 16 7.09 -17.39 -14.30
N TRP A 17 6.91 -18.70 -14.43
CA TRP A 17 7.83 -19.70 -13.85
C TRP A 17 9.23 -19.63 -14.43
N ARG A 18 9.36 -19.43 -15.75
CA ARG A 18 10.67 -19.20 -16.39
C ARG A 18 11.35 -17.96 -15.81
N GLY A 19 10.61 -16.86 -15.65
CA GLY A 19 11.11 -15.65 -15.01
C GLY A 19 11.57 -15.89 -13.56
N ALA A 20 10.76 -16.60 -12.76
CA ALA A 20 11.11 -16.92 -11.37
C ALA A 20 12.38 -17.78 -11.26
N LEU A 21 12.55 -18.76 -12.16
CA LEU A 21 13.74 -19.62 -12.21
C LEU A 21 14.98 -18.82 -12.59
N GLU A 22 14.89 -17.96 -13.60
CA GLU A 22 16.00 -17.09 -13.99
C GLU A 22 16.39 -16.11 -12.88
N GLY A 23 15.41 -15.47 -12.24
CA GLY A 23 15.64 -14.57 -11.11
C GLY A 23 16.30 -15.29 -9.93
N THR A 24 15.88 -16.52 -9.65
CA THR A 24 16.49 -17.37 -8.62
C THR A 24 17.91 -17.75 -8.97
N ALA A 25 18.15 -18.24 -10.19
CA ALA A 25 19.48 -18.64 -10.63
C ALA A 25 20.46 -17.46 -10.63
N ALA A 26 20.04 -16.31 -11.18
CA ALA A 26 20.86 -15.10 -11.22
C ALA A 26 21.20 -14.58 -9.83
N SER A 27 20.22 -14.51 -8.93
CA SER A 27 20.44 -14.01 -7.57
C SER A 27 21.28 -14.95 -6.72
N LEU A 28 21.16 -16.28 -6.87
CA LEU A 28 22.04 -17.23 -6.18
C LEU A 28 23.46 -17.20 -6.75
N ALA A 29 23.60 -17.09 -8.07
CA ALA A 29 24.90 -16.97 -8.74
C ALA A 29 25.67 -15.71 -8.33
N VAL A 30 24.98 -14.64 -7.94
CA VAL A 30 25.62 -13.42 -7.40
C VAL A 30 25.73 -13.46 -5.89
N GLY A 31 24.66 -13.84 -5.19
CA GLY A 31 24.52 -13.74 -3.74
C GLY A 31 25.44 -14.70 -2.98
N VAL A 32 25.56 -15.96 -3.44
CA VAL A 32 26.40 -16.96 -2.77
C VAL A 32 27.89 -16.63 -2.94
N PRO A 33 28.41 -16.39 -4.17
CA PRO A 33 29.80 -15.98 -4.34
C PRO A 33 30.11 -14.62 -3.71
N GLY A 34 29.18 -13.67 -3.76
CA GLY A 34 29.32 -12.37 -3.10
C GLY A 34 29.45 -12.50 -1.59
N SER A 35 28.62 -13.33 -0.96
CA SER A 35 28.71 -13.64 0.48
C SER A 35 30.03 -14.33 0.83
N TYR A 36 30.48 -15.29 0.01
CA TYR A 36 31.78 -15.95 0.16
C TYR A 36 32.95 -14.97 0.06
N PHE A 37 32.91 -14.07 -0.93
CA PHE A 37 33.94 -13.05 -1.13
C PHE A 37 34.01 -12.07 0.05
N LEU A 38 32.86 -11.58 0.53
CA LEU A 38 32.78 -10.74 1.73
C LEU A 38 33.34 -11.46 2.96
N HIS A 39 33.04 -12.76 3.09
CA HIS A 39 33.58 -13.59 4.16
C HIS A 39 35.10 -13.71 4.10
N ARG A 40 35.71 -13.72 2.91
CA ARG A 40 37.17 -13.80 2.80
C ARG A 40 37.86 -12.44 3.02
N ARG A 41 37.27 -11.35 2.55
CA ARG A 41 37.92 -10.03 2.52
C ARG A 41 37.70 -9.21 3.79
N TRP A 42 36.53 -9.31 4.44
CA TRP A 42 36.12 -8.39 5.51
C TRP A 42 36.04 -9.07 6.88
N PRO A 43 36.90 -8.71 7.86
CA PRO A 43 36.91 -9.30 9.20
C PRO A 43 35.57 -9.16 9.94
N TYR A 44 34.89 -8.03 9.75
CA TYR A 44 33.57 -7.79 10.34
C TYR A 44 32.53 -8.80 9.82
N PHE A 45 32.48 -9.02 8.50
CA PHE A 45 31.55 -9.98 7.90
C PHE A 45 31.84 -11.43 8.31
N ARG A 46 33.11 -11.75 8.62
CA ARG A 46 33.44 -13.06 9.20
C ARG A 46 32.77 -13.31 10.55
N SER A 47 32.81 -12.32 11.43
CA SER A 47 32.21 -12.39 12.77
C SER A 47 30.67 -12.40 12.79
N LEU A 48 30.01 -12.12 11.65
CA LEU A 48 28.55 -12.13 11.59
C LEU A 48 27.98 -13.55 11.79
N PRO A 49 26.88 -13.69 12.55
CA PRO A 49 26.14 -14.95 12.67
C PRO A 49 25.65 -15.46 11.31
N ILE A 50 25.58 -16.78 11.15
CA ILE A 50 25.08 -17.44 9.93
C ILE A 50 23.70 -16.90 9.50
N PRO A 51 22.71 -16.68 10.41
CA PRO A 51 21.40 -16.17 10.01
C PRO A 51 21.44 -14.81 9.30
N ILE A 52 22.34 -13.90 9.70
CA ILE A 52 22.46 -12.58 9.05
C ILE A 52 23.08 -12.70 7.66
N LYS A 53 24.03 -13.63 7.48
CA LYS A 53 24.63 -13.92 6.17
C LYS A 53 23.60 -14.49 5.20
N VAL A 54 22.79 -15.45 5.67
CA VAL A 54 21.69 -16.03 4.89
C VAL A 54 20.65 -14.97 4.57
N LEU A 55 20.28 -14.12 5.53
CA LEU A 55 19.35 -13.02 5.31
C LEU A 55 19.82 -12.09 4.16
N GLY A 56 21.11 -11.78 4.11
CA GLY A 56 21.66 -10.97 3.01
C GLY A 56 21.45 -11.60 1.63
N VAL A 57 21.60 -12.92 1.50
CA VAL A 57 21.35 -13.65 0.26
C VAL A 57 19.85 -13.68 -0.07
N VAL A 58 19.00 -13.94 0.94
CA VAL A 58 17.53 -13.95 0.78
C VAL A 58 16.99 -12.59 0.35
N LEU A 59 17.54 -11.49 0.87
CA LEU A 59 17.17 -10.13 0.49
C LEU A 59 17.52 -9.80 -0.96
N LEU A 60 18.51 -10.48 -1.55
CA LEU A 60 18.79 -10.38 -2.99
C LEU A 60 17.88 -11.31 -3.80
N TRP A 61 17.66 -12.53 -3.30
CA TRP A 61 16.88 -13.56 -3.97
C TRP A 61 15.40 -13.22 -4.12
N GLY A 62 14.72 -12.82 -3.04
CA GLY A 62 13.27 -12.58 -3.03
C GLY A 62 12.83 -11.54 -4.06
N PRO A 63 13.40 -10.31 -4.05
CA PRO A 63 13.07 -9.29 -5.04
C PRO A 63 13.45 -9.70 -6.47
N ALA A 64 14.60 -10.34 -6.67
CA ALA A 64 15.04 -10.75 -8.01
C ALA A 64 14.10 -11.81 -8.61
N LEU A 65 13.64 -12.78 -7.80
CA LEU A 65 12.62 -13.75 -8.18
C LEU A 65 11.33 -13.04 -8.59
N ALA A 66 10.80 -12.16 -7.74
CA ALA A 66 9.54 -11.48 -7.98
C ALA A 66 9.58 -10.60 -9.24
N ILE A 67 10.63 -9.79 -9.39
CA ILE A 67 10.80 -8.88 -10.53
C ILE A 67 10.93 -9.66 -11.84
N GLN A 68 11.71 -10.74 -11.87
CA GLN A 68 11.90 -11.51 -13.10
C GLN A 68 10.66 -12.33 -13.48
N ALA A 69 9.95 -12.87 -12.49
CA ALA A 69 8.67 -13.54 -12.69
C ALA A 69 7.65 -12.59 -13.33
N GLU A 70 7.47 -11.40 -12.74
CA GLU A 70 6.57 -10.36 -13.23
C GLU A 70 6.97 -9.89 -14.63
N ARG A 71 8.26 -9.63 -14.85
CA ARG A 71 8.76 -9.13 -16.14
C ARG A 71 8.43 -10.08 -17.29
N ARG A 72 8.54 -11.39 -17.07
CA ARG A 72 8.23 -12.41 -18.07
C ARG A 72 6.73 -12.67 -18.24
N GLY A 73 5.94 -12.51 -17.18
CA GLY A 73 4.48 -12.48 -17.29
C GLY A 73 4.01 -11.31 -18.17
N VAL A 74 4.49 -10.10 -17.87
CA VAL A 74 4.18 -8.89 -18.65
C VAL A 74 4.66 -9.00 -20.10
N GLU A 75 5.83 -9.60 -20.34
CA GLU A 75 6.33 -9.83 -21.70
C GLU A 75 5.44 -10.80 -22.49
N TYR A 76 4.95 -11.86 -21.84
CA TYR A 76 3.99 -12.80 -22.43
C TYR A 76 2.66 -12.10 -22.75
N ASP A 77 2.12 -11.32 -21.81
CA ASP A 77 0.88 -10.56 -22.00
C ASP A 77 1.00 -9.57 -23.15
N ARG A 78 2.12 -8.83 -23.23
CA ARG A 78 2.38 -7.90 -24.34
C ARG A 78 2.47 -8.58 -25.69
N ALA A 79 3.05 -9.77 -25.75
CA ALA A 79 3.17 -10.53 -27.00
C ALA A 79 1.82 -11.11 -27.48
N HIS A 80 0.88 -11.37 -26.56
CA HIS A 80 -0.44 -11.94 -26.85
C HIS A 80 -1.58 -10.90 -26.86
N TRP A 81 -1.29 -9.64 -26.51
CA TRP A 81 -2.23 -8.54 -26.67
C TRP A 81 -2.38 -8.13 -28.14
N SER A 82 -3.48 -8.57 -28.75
CA SER A 82 -3.97 -8.04 -30.02
C SER A 82 -5.35 -7.39 -29.87
N GLY A 83 -5.52 -6.14 -30.34
CA GLY A 83 -6.82 -5.48 -30.54
C GLY A 83 -7.22 -4.41 -29.52
N ALA A 84 -8.54 -4.17 -29.41
CA ALA A 84 -9.20 -3.03 -28.73
C ALA A 84 -8.83 -2.79 -27.25
N GLY A 85 -8.22 -3.75 -26.56
CA GLY A 85 -7.76 -3.59 -25.18
C GLY A 85 -6.60 -2.60 -25.03
N VAL A 86 -5.71 -2.53 -26.03
CA VAL A 86 -4.59 -1.58 -26.06
C VAL A 86 -5.10 -0.15 -26.27
N ASP A 87 -5.96 0.04 -27.27
CA ASP A 87 -6.63 1.34 -27.52
C ASP A 87 -7.43 1.83 -26.31
N HIS A 88 -8.11 0.92 -25.59
CA HIS A 88 -8.84 1.30 -24.38
C HIS A 88 -7.92 1.72 -23.24
N LEU A 89 -6.83 0.98 -22.99
CA LEU A 89 -5.82 1.35 -22.00
C LEU A 89 -5.19 2.69 -22.33
N GLU A 90 -4.86 2.94 -23.60
CA GLU A 90 -4.23 4.18 -24.03
C GLU A 90 -5.18 5.38 -23.92
N ARG A 91 -6.47 5.19 -24.24
CA ARG A 91 -7.52 6.20 -24.00
C ARG A 91 -7.74 6.47 -22.51
N GLU A 92 -7.75 5.43 -21.67
CA GLU A 92 -7.85 5.59 -20.23
C GLU A 92 -6.63 6.31 -19.64
N HIS A 93 -5.42 5.98 -20.10
CA HIS A 93 -4.20 6.69 -19.71
C HIS A 93 -4.26 8.17 -20.11
N ALA A 94 -4.62 8.47 -21.35
CA ALA A 94 -4.75 9.85 -21.85
C ALA A 94 -5.81 10.64 -21.06
N SER A 95 -6.96 10.03 -20.76
CA SER A 95 -8.00 10.68 -19.95
C SER A 95 -7.58 10.89 -18.49
N ASN A 96 -6.84 9.94 -17.90
CA ASN A 96 -6.29 10.09 -16.55
C ASN A 96 -5.21 11.16 -16.47
N GLU A 97 -4.36 11.29 -17.48
CA GLU A 97 -3.38 12.39 -17.56
C GLU A 97 -4.07 13.73 -17.71
N ALA A 98 -5.04 13.85 -18.62
CA ALA A 98 -5.85 15.06 -18.78
C ALA A 98 -6.54 15.46 -17.47
N ARG A 99 -7.12 14.48 -16.76
CA ARG A 99 -7.70 14.69 -15.42
C ARG A 99 -6.65 15.10 -14.39
N TRP A 100 -5.47 14.47 -14.40
CA TRP A 100 -4.39 14.81 -13.47
C TRP A 100 -3.97 16.28 -13.60
N HIS A 101 -3.92 16.83 -14.82
CA HIS A 101 -3.59 18.23 -15.03
C HIS A 101 -4.61 19.21 -14.43
N THR A 102 -5.89 18.84 -14.39
CA THR A 102 -6.96 19.67 -13.83
C THR A 102 -7.09 19.60 -12.31
N LEU A 103 -6.40 18.65 -11.65
CA LEU A 103 -6.43 18.51 -10.19
C LEU A 103 -5.64 19.62 -9.49
N SER A 104 -6.17 20.07 -8.35
CA SER A 104 -5.47 20.95 -7.41
C SER A 104 -4.30 20.23 -6.72
N THR A 105 -3.33 20.98 -6.19
CA THR A 105 -2.13 20.42 -5.54
C THR A 105 -2.45 19.42 -4.42
N ARG A 106 -3.48 19.69 -3.60
CA ARG A 106 -3.90 18.77 -2.53
C ARG A 106 -4.48 17.46 -3.09
N GLN A 107 -5.28 17.54 -4.15
CA GLN A 107 -5.85 16.37 -4.82
C GLN A 107 -4.76 15.56 -5.52
N LYS A 108 -3.79 16.22 -6.15
CA LYS A 108 -2.61 15.57 -6.75
C LYS A 108 -1.83 14.76 -5.72
N VAL A 109 -1.54 15.33 -4.56
CA VAL A 109 -0.85 14.59 -3.48
C VAL A 109 -1.65 13.37 -3.02
N GLY A 110 -2.98 13.51 -2.87
CA GLY A 110 -3.85 12.40 -2.49
C GLY A 110 -3.89 11.27 -3.53
N ASP A 111 -4.01 11.62 -4.82
CA ASP A 111 -4.03 10.67 -5.93
C ASP A 111 -2.65 10.03 -6.20
N TRP A 112 -1.56 10.76 -5.98
CA TRP A 112 -0.21 10.17 -5.99
C TRP A 112 -0.04 9.15 -4.85
N ALA A 113 -0.52 9.49 -3.65
CA ALA A 113 -0.41 8.64 -2.48
C ALA A 113 -1.24 7.35 -2.61
N SER A 114 -2.41 7.39 -3.25
CA SER A 114 -3.22 6.20 -3.51
C SER A 114 -2.56 5.28 -4.55
N ARG A 115 -1.98 5.86 -5.62
CA ARG A 115 -1.24 5.08 -6.64
C ARG A 115 0.02 4.41 -6.09
N HIS A 116 0.65 5.01 -5.09
CA HIS A 116 1.88 4.50 -4.46
C HIS A 116 1.64 3.98 -3.04
N ALA A 117 0.42 3.53 -2.72
CA ALA A 117 0.05 3.10 -1.38
C ALA A 117 1.01 2.04 -0.81
N TYR A 118 1.42 1.06 -1.62
CA TYR A 118 2.39 0.04 -1.21
C TYR A 118 3.77 0.60 -0.89
N SER A 119 4.26 1.55 -1.69
CA SER A 119 5.54 2.23 -1.44
C SER A 119 5.48 3.10 -0.19
N LEU A 120 4.35 3.76 0.07
CA LEU A 120 4.11 4.53 1.30
C LEU A 120 4.04 3.63 2.53
N LEU A 121 3.36 2.49 2.45
CA LEU A 121 3.34 1.50 3.53
C LEU A 121 4.74 0.97 3.83
N PHE A 122 5.50 0.63 2.79
CA PHE A 122 6.89 0.21 2.93
C PHE A 122 7.78 1.31 3.51
N GLY A 123 7.61 2.55 3.05
CA GLY A 123 8.30 3.73 3.57
C GLY A 123 7.99 3.98 5.04
N CYS A 124 6.73 3.84 5.44
CA CYS A 124 6.32 3.98 6.84
C CYS A 124 6.93 2.87 7.72
N TRP A 125 6.89 1.61 7.26
CA TRP A 125 7.49 0.49 7.98
C TRP A 125 9.02 0.61 8.12
N THR A 126 9.72 1.00 7.05
CA THR A 126 11.17 1.23 7.10
C THR A 126 11.51 2.42 7.99
N ALA A 127 10.69 3.47 7.99
CA ALA A 127 10.85 4.62 8.87
C ALA A 127 10.70 4.24 10.35
N THR A 128 9.74 3.39 10.72
CA THR A 128 9.58 2.96 12.12
C THR A 128 10.74 2.06 12.58
N MET A 129 11.19 1.14 11.74
CA MET A 129 12.38 0.30 12.01
C MET A 129 13.64 1.16 12.21
N THR A 130 13.89 2.07 11.28
CA THR A 130 15.07 2.94 11.30
C THR A 130 15.01 3.93 12.46
N GLY A 131 13.84 4.53 12.71
CA GLY A 131 13.60 5.41 13.84
C GLY A 131 13.85 4.72 15.18
N SER A 132 13.36 3.49 15.35
CA SER A 132 13.63 2.68 16.54
C SER A 132 15.13 2.43 16.76
N TRP A 133 15.84 2.06 15.70
CA TRP A 133 17.28 1.83 15.75
C TRP A 133 18.06 3.10 16.12
N ILE A 134 17.71 4.24 15.53
CA ILE A 134 18.34 5.54 15.85
C ILE A 134 18.09 5.91 17.31
N LEU A 135 16.87 5.77 17.81
CA LEU A 135 16.54 6.06 19.21
C LEU A 135 17.37 5.22 20.18
N ILE A 136 17.47 3.91 19.96
CA ILE A 136 18.20 3.01 20.87
C ILE A 136 19.71 3.15 20.73
N SER A 137 20.22 3.33 19.52
CA SER A 137 21.66 3.53 19.31
C SER A 137 22.16 4.80 20.01
N ARG A 138 21.30 5.82 20.13
CA ARG A 138 21.58 7.05 20.90
C ARG A 138 21.38 6.86 22.40
N ALA A 139 20.28 6.25 22.82
CA ALA A 139 19.95 6.07 24.25
C ALA A 139 20.87 5.07 24.96
N ASN A 140 21.22 3.95 24.32
CA ASN A 140 21.95 2.84 24.92
C ASN A 140 23.32 2.62 24.26
N ARG A 141 24.12 3.68 24.12
CA ARG A 141 25.41 3.64 23.43
C ARG A 141 26.43 2.69 24.09
N ALA A 142 26.39 2.56 25.41
CA ALA A 142 27.29 1.70 26.19
C ALA A 142 26.91 0.21 26.18
N ALA A 143 25.71 -0.16 25.70
CA ALA A 143 25.24 -1.53 25.72
C ALA A 143 25.90 -2.40 24.61
N PRO A 144 26.17 -3.69 24.88
CA PRO A 144 26.62 -4.64 23.86
C PRO A 144 25.69 -4.68 22.65
N PHE A 145 26.24 -4.91 21.46
CA PHE A 145 25.50 -4.87 20.19
C PHE A 145 24.30 -5.83 20.17
N ALA A 146 24.47 -7.05 20.72
CA ALA A 146 23.39 -8.03 20.82
C ALA A 146 22.19 -7.52 21.64
N HIS A 147 22.44 -6.82 22.76
CA HIS A 147 21.37 -6.27 23.60
C HIS A 147 20.62 -5.15 22.90
N ARG A 148 21.32 -4.30 22.13
CA ARG A 148 20.70 -3.24 21.33
C ARG A 148 19.75 -3.79 20.26
N ILE A 149 20.06 -4.94 19.65
CA ILE A 149 19.18 -5.58 18.66
C ILE A 149 17.87 -6.04 19.31
N VAL A 150 17.96 -6.72 20.46
CA VAL A 150 16.77 -7.23 21.16
C VAL A 150 15.86 -6.07 21.56
N GLN A 151 16.45 -5.01 22.12
CA GLN A 151 15.71 -3.81 22.48
C GLN A 151 15.09 -3.13 21.25
N ALA A 152 15.80 -3.07 20.12
CA ALA A 152 15.28 -2.49 18.89
C ALA A 152 14.01 -3.18 18.40
N ARG A 153 13.93 -4.50 18.56
CA ARG A 153 12.71 -5.24 18.19
C ARG A 153 11.53 -4.87 19.09
N VAL A 154 11.72 -4.77 20.40
CA VAL A 154 10.65 -4.41 21.35
C VAL A 154 10.15 -2.98 21.13
N TYR A 155 11.06 -2.03 20.91
CA TYR A 155 10.66 -0.65 20.59
C TYR A 155 9.95 -0.55 19.24
N ALA A 156 10.43 -1.26 18.21
CA ALA A 156 9.77 -1.28 16.91
C ALA A 156 8.34 -1.84 17.02
N GLN A 157 8.14 -2.90 17.80
CA GLN A 157 6.81 -3.42 18.11
C GLN A 157 5.95 -2.38 18.84
N GLY A 158 6.50 -1.71 19.86
CA GLY A 158 5.81 -0.65 20.60
C GLY A 158 5.39 0.53 19.71
N ILE A 159 6.28 1.01 18.84
CA ILE A 159 6.00 2.09 17.88
C ILE A 159 4.90 1.66 16.91
N THR A 160 4.91 0.40 16.47
CA THR A 160 3.89 -0.14 15.57
C THR A 160 2.52 -0.18 16.25
N VAL A 161 2.45 -0.69 17.49
CA VAL A 161 1.20 -0.70 18.28
C VAL A 161 0.69 0.72 18.52
N ALA A 162 1.57 1.65 18.92
CA ALA A 162 1.21 3.06 19.08
C ALA A 162 0.71 3.69 17.77
N GLY A 163 1.33 3.35 16.65
CA GLY A 163 0.91 3.76 15.31
C GLY A 163 -0.48 3.24 14.95
N PHE A 164 -0.79 1.97 15.22
CA PHE A 164 -2.12 1.41 15.02
C PHE A 164 -3.18 2.05 15.92
N LEU A 165 -2.86 2.31 17.19
CA LEU A 165 -3.75 3.02 18.09
C LEU A 165 -4.02 4.44 17.59
N GLY A 166 -2.99 5.17 17.17
CA GLY A 166 -3.12 6.51 16.59
C GLY A 166 -3.98 6.50 15.31
N ALA A 167 -3.72 5.57 14.39
CA ALA A 167 -4.51 5.43 13.16
C ALA A 167 -5.97 5.06 13.46
N SER A 168 -6.20 4.21 14.46
CA SER A 168 -7.55 3.83 14.89
C SER A 168 -8.29 5.03 15.48
N LEU A 169 -7.66 5.81 16.35
CA LEU A 169 -8.23 7.03 16.92
C LEU A 169 -8.59 8.06 15.85
N LEU A 170 -7.70 8.29 14.87
CA LEU A 170 -7.97 9.17 13.73
C LEU A 170 -9.10 8.67 12.83
N THR A 171 -9.27 7.36 12.72
CA THR A 171 -10.37 6.77 11.95
C THR A 171 -11.69 6.94 12.68
N LEU A 172 -11.70 6.75 13.99
CA LEU A 172 -12.88 6.96 14.84
C LEU A 172 -13.31 8.43 14.82
N SER A 173 -12.37 9.38 14.92
CA SER A 173 -12.71 10.82 14.87
C SER A 173 -13.32 11.22 13.53
N LYS A 174 -12.76 10.73 12.40
CA LYS A 174 -13.35 10.92 11.07
C LYS A 174 -14.75 10.32 10.95
N ARG A 175 -14.97 9.15 11.56
CA ARG A 175 -16.29 8.49 11.56
C ARG A 175 -17.32 9.33 12.32
N GLU A 176 -16.96 9.94 13.45
CA GLU A 176 -17.85 10.85 14.19
C GLU A 176 -18.21 12.11 13.40
N GLU A 177 -17.24 12.73 12.70
CA GLU A 177 -17.49 13.87 11.82
C GLU A 177 -18.44 13.50 10.68
N MET A 178 -18.21 12.36 10.02
CA MET A 178 -19.09 11.83 8.98
C MET A 178 -20.50 11.56 9.52
N LEU A 179 -20.62 10.97 10.71
CA LEU A 179 -21.91 10.72 11.35
C LEU A 179 -22.63 12.01 11.72
N LYS A 180 -21.92 13.05 12.18
CA LYS A 180 -22.51 14.39 12.42
C LYS A 180 -23.02 14.99 11.11
N HIS A 181 -22.27 14.87 10.02
CA HIS A 181 -22.67 15.37 8.71
C HIS A 181 -23.92 14.66 8.18
N VAL A 182 -23.94 13.32 8.24
CA VAL A 182 -25.10 12.49 7.87
C VAL A 182 -26.29 12.78 8.77
N ARG A 183 -26.10 12.91 10.09
CA ARG A 183 -27.17 13.23 11.04
C ARG A 183 -27.75 14.62 10.79
N SER A 184 -26.91 15.61 10.52
CA SER A 184 -27.34 16.98 10.20
C SER A 184 -28.09 17.02 8.87
N PHE A 185 -27.60 16.30 7.85
CA PHE A 185 -28.28 16.15 6.56
C PHE A 185 -29.67 15.50 6.72
N ILE A 186 -29.76 14.37 7.44
CA ILE A 186 -31.04 13.69 7.72
C ILE A 186 -31.98 14.58 8.56
N PHE A 187 -31.44 15.33 9.52
CA PHE A 187 -32.23 16.24 10.34
C PHE A 187 -32.79 17.42 9.51
N LEU A 188 -31.98 18.06 8.68
CA LEU A 188 -32.40 19.11 7.76
C LEU A 188 -33.46 18.62 6.77
N HIS A 189 -33.25 17.45 6.17
CA HIS A 189 -34.20 16.89 5.21
C HIS A 189 -35.51 16.43 5.85
N ARG A 190 -35.48 16.00 7.12
CA ARG A 190 -36.68 15.65 7.89
C ARG A 190 -37.48 16.87 8.33
N ASN A 191 -36.82 17.97 8.72
CA ASN A 191 -37.51 19.21 9.10
C ASN A 191 -38.20 19.89 7.91
N HIS A 192 -37.58 19.91 6.74
CA HIS A 192 -38.22 20.43 5.52
C HIS A 192 -39.52 19.68 5.20
N ASN A 193 -39.50 18.34 5.25
CA ASN A 193 -40.71 17.52 5.05
C ASN A 193 -41.79 17.71 6.14
N PHE A 194 -41.42 18.21 7.32
CA PHE A 194 -42.36 18.44 8.43
C PHE A 194 -43.06 19.79 8.30
N GLU A 195 -42.34 20.85 7.92
CA GLU A 195 -42.93 22.17 7.68
C GLU A 195 -43.83 22.20 6.44
N ASP A 196 -43.48 21.46 5.38
CA ASP A 196 -44.30 21.37 4.16
C ASP A 196 -45.62 20.60 4.40
N ASN A 197 -45.64 19.61 5.30
CA ASN A 197 -46.86 18.88 5.66
C ASN A 197 -47.75 19.67 6.65
N PHE A 198 -47.20 20.31 7.68
CA PHE A 198 -48.01 21.03 8.67
C PHE A 198 -48.30 22.50 8.31
N GLY A 199 -47.56 23.10 7.37
CA GLY A 199 -47.75 24.48 6.90
C GLY A 199 -48.96 24.68 5.97
N LEU A 200 -49.54 23.61 5.43
CA LEU A 200 -50.72 23.65 4.55
C LEU A 200 -52.02 23.14 5.20
N GLU A 201 -51.95 22.58 6.41
CA GLU A 201 -53.11 21.98 7.07
C GLU A 201 -53.69 22.87 8.20
N GLY A 202 -52.89 23.77 8.78
CA GLY A 202 -53.34 24.73 9.80
C GLY A 202 -54.07 25.97 9.27
N ARG A 203 -54.18 26.14 7.94
CA ARG A 203 -54.82 27.33 7.32
C ARG A 203 -56.06 27.00 6.46
N ARG A 204 -56.58 25.78 6.54
CA ARG A 204 -57.77 25.33 5.78
C ARG A 204 -58.99 24.98 6.62
N SER A 205 -58.95 25.10 7.95
CA SER A 205 -60.05 24.67 8.83
C SER A 205 -60.87 25.79 9.50
N PHE A 206 -60.70 27.07 9.13
CA PHE A 206 -61.43 28.18 9.79
C PHE A 206 -62.27 29.08 8.87
N VAL A 207 -62.50 28.73 7.60
CA VAL A 207 -63.20 29.64 6.66
C VAL A 207 -64.57 29.13 6.16
N ASP A 208 -64.98 27.90 6.44
CA ASP A 208 -66.29 27.40 5.98
C ASP A 208 -67.15 26.85 7.12
N LEU A 209 -67.81 27.75 7.88
CA LEU A 209 -69.01 27.43 8.66
C LEU A 209 -69.69 28.74 9.10
N SER A 210 -70.38 29.40 8.17
CA SER A 210 -71.39 30.45 8.44
C SER A 210 -72.30 30.61 7.22
N CYS A 211 -73.27 29.71 7.10
CA CYS A 211 -74.58 29.94 6.49
C CYS A 211 -75.61 29.21 7.33
#